data_AF-A0A352A2Z9-F1
#
_entry.id   AF-A0A352A2Z9-F1
#
_cell.length_a   1.000
_cell.length_b   1.000
_cell.length_c   1.000
_cell.angle_alpha   90.00
_cell.angle_beta   90.00
_cell.angle_gamma   90.00
#
_symmetry.space_group_name_H-M   'P 1'
#
loop_
_entity.id
_entity.type
_entity.pdbx_description
1 polymer ?
#
loop_
_entity_poly.entity_id
_entity_poly.type
_entity_poly.pdbx_seq_one_letter_code
_entity_poly.pdbx_strand_id
1 'polypeptide(L)' 'DVEAYYVNANELATELGTAKAANMVMLGAYLELFKPVSLDSVLKAFLEVFGEDKAKLLPLNEKALKAGAEAVRK' A
#
# COMPACT_ATOMS: atom_id res chain seq x y z
N ASP A 1 1.80 6.26 -26.45
CA ASP A 1 0.92 6.99 -25.51
C ASP A 1 1.37 6.77 -24.08
N VAL A 2 1.07 7.71 -23.18
CA VAL A 2 1.42 7.65 -21.76
C VAL A 2 0.14 7.84 -20.95
N GLU A 3 -0.17 6.87 -20.07
CA GLU A 3 -1.25 7.00 -19.09
C GLU A 3 -0.69 7.52 -17.76
N ALA A 4 -1.31 8.56 -17.20
CA ALA A 4 -0.90 9.16 -15.94
C ALA A 4 -1.98 8.95 -14.87
N TYR A 5 -1.55 8.47 -13.69
CA TYR A 5 -2.39 8.25 -12.51
C TYR A 5 -1.82 9.07 -11.36
N TYR A 6 -2.63 9.96 -10.78
CA TYR A 6 -2.23 10.81 -9.68
C TYR A 6 -2.69 10.21 -8.36
N VAL A 7 -1.75 10.02 -7.42
CA VAL A 7 -2.00 9.42 -6.11
C VAL A 7 -1.47 10.35 -5.03
N ASN A 8 -2.35 10.87 -4.17
CA ASN A 8 -1.95 11.72 -3.06
C ASN A 8 -1.49 10.89 -1.84
N ALA A 9 -0.37 10.19 -2.00
CA ALA A 9 0.06 9.17 -1.06
C ALA A 9 0.37 9.69 0.35
N ASN A 10 0.89 10.91 0.45
CA ASN A 10 1.24 11.51 1.74
C ASN A 10 0.00 11.88 2.55
N GLU A 11 -1.03 12.45 1.91
CA GLU A 11 -2.30 12.76 2.57
C GLU A 11 -2.99 11.49 3.03
N LEU A 12 -3.15 10.50 2.15
CA LEU A 12 -3.74 9.20 2.50
C LEU A 12 -3.01 8.51 3.66
N ALA A 13 -1.67 8.51 3.66
CA ALA A 13 -0.90 7.94 4.75
C ALA A 13 -1.08 8.70 6.08
N THR A 14 -1.18 10.04 6.00
CA THR A 14 -1.38 10.89 7.17
C THR A 14 -2.76 10.67 7.79
N GLU A 15 -3.80 10.55 6.97
CA GLU A 15 -5.18 10.22 7.41
C GLU A 15 -5.26 8.85 8.08
N LEU A 16 -4.44 7.90 7.65
CA LEU A 16 -4.33 6.57 8.26
C LEU A 16 -3.50 6.56 9.56
N GLY A 17 -2.93 7.71 9.95
CA GLY A 17 -2.27 7.93 11.23
C GLY A 17 -0.75 8.04 11.17
N THR A 18 -0.11 7.91 9.99
CA THR A 18 1.33 8.17 9.85
C THR A 18 1.77 8.38 8.40
N ALA A 19 2.44 9.51 8.14
CA ALA A 19 3.06 9.79 6.86
C ALA A 19 4.11 8.73 6.43
N LYS A 20 4.64 7.94 7.38
CA LYS A 20 5.60 6.86 7.07
C LYS A 20 5.00 5.73 6.24
N ALA A 21 3.68 5.63 6.14
CA ALA A 21 2.99 4.62 5.34
C ALA A 21 2.79 5.02 3.86
N ALA A 22 3.28 6.18 3.42
CA ALA A 22 3.10 6.67 2.06
C ALA A 22 3.68 5.72 0.99
N ASN A 23 4.76 5.01 1.31
CA ASN A 23 5.33 3.98 0.43
C ASN A 23 4.35 2.81 0.20
N MET A 24 3.60 2.41 1.23
CA MET A 24 2.61 1.35 1.13
C MET A 24 1.39 1.80 0.31
N VAL A 25 1.00 3.06 0.42
CA VAL A 25 -0.02 3.65 -0.45
C VAL A 25 0.41 3.58 -1.91
N MET A 26 1.63 4.04 -2.23
CA MET A 26 2.13 3.95 -3.60
C MET A 26 2.27 2.51 -4.11
N LEU A 27 2.70 1.58 -3.25
CA LEU A 27 2.77 0.16 -3.60
C LEU A 27 1.37 -0.40 -3.92
N GLY A 28 0.36 -0.04 -3.13
CA GLY A 28 -1.02 -0.44 -3.36
C GLY A 28 -1.55 0.01 -4.72
N ALA A 29 -1.30 1.28 -5.06
CA ALA A 29 -1.65 1.84 -6.37
C ALA A 29 -0.95 1.08 -7.51
N TYR A 30 0.34 0.82 -7.38
CA TYR A 30 1.10 0.06 -8.38
C TYR A 30 0.54 -1.37 -8.56
N LEU A 31 0.23 -2.07 -7.47
CA LEU A 31 -0.33 -3.43 -7.53
C LEU A 31 -1.71 -3.46 -8.18
N GLU A 32 -2.55 -2.46 -7.98
CA GLU A 32 -3.86 -2.39 -8.64
C GLU A 32 -3.75 -2.19 -10.15
N LEU A 33 -2.81 -1.33 -10.59
CA LEU A 33 -2.61 -1.03 -12.01
C LEU A 33 -1.97 -2.18 -12.78
N PHE A 34 -0.93 -2.79 -12.21
CA PHE A 34 -0.09 -3.75 -12.93
C PHE A 34 -0.36 -5.21 -12.54
N LYS A 35 -0.98 -5.45 -11.38
CA LYS A 35 -1.34 -6.78 -10.84
C LYS A 35 -0.25 -7.86 -10.98
N PRO A 36 1.04 -7.58 -10.70
CA PRO A 36 2.11 -8.58 -10.85
C PRO A 36 1.99 -9.70 -9.81
N VAL A 37 1.39 -9.40 -8.65
CA VAL A 37 1.13 -10.31 -7.53
C VAL A 37 -0.12 -9.84 -6.79
N SER A 38 -0.72 -10.71 -5.97
CA SER A 38 -1.85 -10.33 -5.11
C SER A 38 -1.40 -9.50 -3.90
N LEU A 39 -2.31 -8.66 -3.40
CA LEU A 39 -2.08 -7.84 -2.20
C LEU A 39 -1.81 -8.71 -0.96
N ASP A 40 -2.50 -9.85 -0.85
CA ASP A 40 -2.29 -10.84 0.21
C ASP A 40 -0.88 -11.44 0.18
N SER A 41 -0.33 -11.73 -1.01
CA SER A 41 1.04 -12.23 -1.15
C SER A 41 2.06 -11.21 -0.64
N VAL A 42 1.83 -9.93 -0.88
CA VAL A 42 2.70 -8.85 -0.39
C VAL A 42 2.62 -8.72 1.14
N LEU A 43 1.43 -8.84 1.72
CA LEU A 43 1.26 -8.81 3.19
C LEU A 43 1.91 -10.01 3.88
N LYS A 44 1.82 -11.21 3.28
CA LYS A 44 2.51 -12.40 3.77
C LYS A 44 4.03 -12.23 3.72
N ALA A 45 4.57 -11.80 2.57
CA ALA A 45 5.99 -11.53 2.43
C ALA A 45 6.49 -10.46 3.41
N PHE A 46 5.67 -9.44 3.69
CA PHE A 46 5.99 -8.41 4.69
C PHE A 46 6.18 -9.04 6.09
N LEU A 47 5.30 -9.93 6.53
CA LEU A 47 5.45 -10.62 7.81
C LEU A 47 6.70 -11.49 7.86
N GLU A 48 6.99 -12.22 6.79
CA GLU A 48 8.17 -13.09 6.71
C GLU A 48 9.48 -12.29 6.77
N VAL A 49 9.54 -11.15 6.09
CA VAL A 49 10.75 -10.30 6.03
C VAL A 49 10.97 -9.50 7.30
N PHE A 50 9.92 -8.95 7.89
CA PHE A 50 10.03 -8.04 9.04
C PHE A 50 9.86 -8.73 10.40
N GLY A 51 9.44 -10.00 10.42
CA GLY A 51 9.26 -10.80 11.62
C GLY A 51 8.03 -10.40 12.46
N GLU A 52 7.74 -11.22 13.47
CA GLU A 52 6.57 -11.05 14.34
C GLU A 52 6.58 -9.72 15.14
N ASP A 53 7.77 -9.18 15.42
CA ASP A 53 7.95 -7.90 16.13
C ASP A 53 7.28 -6.72 15.42
N LYS A 54 7.11 -6.83 14.10
CA LYS A 54 6.46 -5.81 13.25
C LYS A 54 5.03 -6.17 12.88
N ALA A 55 4.45 -7.26 13.40
CA ALA A 55 3.05 -7.63 13.18
C ALA A 55 2.08 -6.51 13.59
N LYS A 56 2.45 -5.67 14.56
CA LYS A 56 1.69 -4.48 15.00
C LYS A 56 1.51 -3.43 13.89
N LEU A 57 2.42 -3.42 12.90
CA LEU A 57 2.37 -2.51 11.75
C LEU A 57 1.52 -3.07 10.61
N LEU A 58 1.19 -4.37 10.64
CA LEU A 58 0.46 -5.03 9.57
C LEU A 58 -0.90 -4.39 9.28
N PRO A 59 -1.75 -4.09 10.29
CA PRO A 59 -3.07 -3.51 10.02
C PRO A 59 -2.99 -2.14 9.38
N LEU A 60 -1.99 -1.33 9.75
CA LEU A 60 -1.77 -0.02 9.16
C LEU A 60 -1.27 -0.15 7.71
N ASN A 61 -0.28 -1.00 7.46
CA ASN A 61 0.28 -1.21 6.14
C ASN A 61 -0.74 -1.83 5.18
N GLU A 62 -1.61 -2.72 5.65
CA GLU A 62 -2.73 -3.26 4.91
C GLU A 62 -3.73 -2.17 4.51
N LYS A 63 -4.12 -1.29 5.44
CA LYS A 63 -4.98 -0.15 5.13
C LYS A 63 -4.34 0.80 4.12
N ALA A 64 -3.05 1.07 4.25
CA ALA A 64 -2.33 1.93 3.32
C ALA A 64 -2.27 1.31 1.91
N LEU A 65 -1.98 0.02 1.79
CA LEU A 65 -2.04 -0.72 0.52
C LEU A 65 -3.43 -0.62 -0.12
N LYS A 66 -4.48 -0.84 0.67
CA LYS A 66 -5.87 -0.77 0.19
C LYS A 66 -6.23 0.65 -0.29
N ALA A 67 -5.90 1.67 0.49
CA ALA A 67 -6.14 3.07 0.12
C ALA A 67 -5.42 3.44 -1.18
N GLY A 68 -4.19 2.96 -1.37
CA GLY A 68 -3.44 3.13 -2.61
C GLY A 68 -4.10 2.48 -3.81
N ALA A 69 -4.54 1.22 -3.67
CA ALA A 69 -5.23 0.51 -4.72
C ALA A 69 -6.55 1.19 -5.09
N GLU A 70 -7.32 1.65 -4.10
CA GLU A 70 -8.58 2.37 -4.31
C GLU A 70 -8.37 3.71 -5.02
N ALA A 71 -7.28 4.44 -4.73
CA ALA A 71 -6.99 5.74 -5.33
C ALA A 71 -6.79 5.71 -6.87
N VAL A 72 -6.54 4.53 -7.45
CA VAL A 72 -6.33 4.34 -8.89
C VAL A 72 -7.38 3.45 -9.55
N ARG A 73 -8.34 2.92 -8.77
CA ARG A 73 -9.42 2.07 -9.27
C ARG A 73 -10.52 2.97 -9.87
N LYS A 74 -10.93 2.68 -11.11
CA LYS A 74 -12.01 3.40 -11.80
C LYS A 74 -13.38 3.03 -11.27
#